data_AF-A0A3D5PYY4-F1
#
_entry.id   AF-A0A3D5PYY4-F1
#
_cell.length_a   1.000
_cell.length_b   1.000
_cell.length_c   1.000
_cell.angle_alpha   90.00
_cell.angle_beta   90.00
_cell.angle_gamma   90.00
#
_symmetry.space_group_name_H-M   'P 1'
#
loop_
_entity.id
_entity.type
_entity.pdbx_description
1 polymer ?
#
loop_
_entity_poly.entity_id
_entity_poly.type
_entity_poly.pdbx_seq_one_letter_code
_entity_poly.pdbx_strand_id
1 'polypeptide(L)'
;MPGTPLDADTAWELILDASGQPKATVSLPASNLPALWAGADGTLRYPSLVSDVARQLFDTFLPLLGKVPAGRSYVVAQMGQSLDGRIATVTGASRFINGDDGLTHLHRLRAVCDAVIVGAGTATCDNPRLTVRHTSGVNPVRVVIDRHRRVPAHHHLFTDHEAPTLHLTEGHYTGTDKHPFRDHYTEVPCLGTDEAPAEPDQVLSVLRDFGLRRGFLGGGG
;
A
#
# COMPACT_ATOMS: atom_id res chain seq x y z
N MET A 1 29.16 24.59 12.63
CA MET A 1 27.71 24.61 12.85
C MET A 1 27.23 23.17 12.92
N PRO A 2 26.63 22.69 14.01
CA PRO A 2 25.91 21.42 13.96
C PRO A 2 24.75 21.61 12.96
N GLY A 3 24.63 20.70 11.98
CA GLY A 3 23.59 20.79 10.95
C GLY A 3 22.18 20.76 11.57
N THR A 4 21.24 21.48 10.96
CA THR A 4 19.83 21.42 11.35
C THR A 4 19.35 19.96 11.29
N PRO A 5 18.68 19.44 12.34
CA PRO A 5 18.13 18.09 12.31
C PRO A 5 17.12 17.94 11.17
N LEU A 6 17.07 16.75 10.56
CA LEU A 6 16.08 16.47 9.51
C LEU A 6 14.66 16.61 10.07
N ASP A 7 13.84 17.38 9.35
CA ASP A 7 12.42 17.58 9.64
C ASP A 7 11.56 16.43 9.06
N ALA A 8 10.26 16.48 9.33
CA ALA A 8 9.32 15.44 8.94
C ALA A 8 9.12 15.35 7.42
N ASP A 9 9.10 16.48 6.73
CA ASP A 9 8.86 16.54 5.28
C ASP A 9 10.05 15.98 4.52
N THR A 10 11.27 16.39 4.88
CA THR A 10 12.50 15.84 4.30
C THR A 10 12.63 14.35 4.60
N ALA A 11 12.30 13.92 5.83
CA ALA A 11 12.32 12.49 6.17
C ALA A 11 11.33 11.68 5.33
N TRP A 12 10.14 12.23 5.07
CA TRP A 12 9.14 11.58 4.24
C TRP A 12 9.57 11.50 2.77
N GLU A 13 10.14 12.56 2.21
CA GLU A 13 10.71 12.54 0.85
C GLU A 13 11.79 11.45 0.69
N LEU A 14 12.68 11.32 1.69
CA LEU A 14 13.72 10.28 1.70
C LEU A 14 13.14 8.86 1.74
N ILE A 15 12.04 8.65 2.47
CA ILE A 15 11.32 7.38 2.52
C ILE A 15 10.74 7.05 1.14
N LEU A 16 10.12 8.01 0.47
CA LEU A 16 9.56 7.82 -0.88
C LEU A 16 10.65 7.48 -1.91
N ASP A 17 11.78 8.18 -1.86
CA ASP A 17 12.93 7.93 -2.73
C ASP A 17 13.52 6.52 -2.52
N ALA A 18 13.56 6.06 -1.26
CA ALA A 18 13.98 4.72 -0.91
C ALA A 18 12.99 3.63 -1.37
N SER A 19 11.68 3.94 -1.37
CA SER A 19 10.63 3.02 -1.83
C SER A 19 10.73 2.77 -3.34
N GLY A 20 11.00 3.82 -4.11
CA GLY A 20 11.00 3.78 -5.57
C GLY A 20 12.19 3.06 -6.22
N GLN A 21 13.30 2.84 -5.51
CA GLN A 21 14.49 2.22 -6.08
C GLN A 21 15.29 1.37 -5.07
N PRO A 22 15.82 0.19 -5.48
CA PRO A 22 16.82 -0.53 -4.71
C PRO A 22 18.18 0.18 -4.79
N LYS A 23 18.29 1.38 -4.20
CA LYS A 23 19.56 2.10 -4.08
C LYS A 23 20.29 1.66 -2.82
N ALA A 24 21.61 1.47 -2.94
CA ALA A 24 22.48 1.26 -1.78
C ALA A 24 22.51 2.51 -0.87
N THR A 25 22.22 3.69 -1.41
CA THR A 25 22.22 4.97 -0.69
C THR A 25 21.22 5.95 -1.31
N VAL A 26 20.41 6.60 -0.47
CA VAL A 26 19.55 7.74 -0.81
C VAL A 26 20.19 8.99 -0.21
N SER A 27 20.19 10.09 -0.96
CA SER A 27 20.86 11.33 -0.56
C SER A 27 19.87 12.44 -0.25
N LEU A 28 20.28 13.41 0.57
CA LEU A 28 19.48 14.57 0.90
C LEU A 28 19.11 15.37 -0.35
N PRO A 29 17.87 15.91 -0.41
CA PRO A 29 17.49 16.88 -1.42
C PRO A 29 18.50 18.04 -1.44
N ALA A 30 18.91 18.47 -2.63
CA ALA A 30 19.84 19.57 -2.92
C ALA A 30 21.34 19.42 -2.55
N SER A 31 21.74 18.56 -1.60
CA SER A 31 23.15 18.47 -1.17
C SER A 31 23.90 17.22 -1.65
N ASN A 32 23.19 16.20 -2.15
CA ASN A 32 23.75 14.88 -2.51
C ASN A 32 24.54 14.20 -1.37
N LEU A 33 24.38 14.66 -0.13
CA LEU A 33 24.95 13.99 1.04
C LEU A 33 24.13 12.75 1.36
N PRO A 34 24.77 11.62 1.72
CA PRO A 34 24.05 10.39 2.04
C PRO A 34 23.13 10.59 3.26
N ALA A 35 21.86 10.24 3.10
CA ALA A 35 20.80 10.42 4.08
C ALA A 35 20.20 9.09 4.54
N LEU A 36 20.08 8.11 3.65
CA LEU A 36 19.74 6.73 3.98
C LEU A 36 20.75 5.80 3.29
N TRP A 37 21.09 4.69 3.91
CA TRP A 37 21.90 3.66 3.26
C TRP A 37 21.47 2.26 3.67
N ALA A 38 21.62 1.30 2.76
CA ALA A 38 21.38 -0.10 3.04
C ALA A 38 22.56 -0.67 3.83
N GLY A 39 22.29 -1.30 4.97
CA GLY A 39 23.24 -2.15 5.67
C GLY A 39 23.54 -3.44 4.89
N ALA A 40 24.52 -4.21 5.35
CA ALA A 40 24.88 -5.50 4.75
C ALA A 40 23.72 -6.52 4.77
N ASP A 41 22.79 -6.36 5.71
CA ASP A 41 21.55 -7.12 5.87
C ASP A 41 20.40 -6.61 4.98
N GLY A 42 20.61 -5.53 4.24
CA GLY A 42 19.58 -4.88 3.40
C GLY A 42 18.64 -3.95 4.17
N THR A 43 18.85 -3.77 5.48
CA THR A 43 18.07 -2.83 6.30
C THR A 43 18.51 -1.40 6.03
N LEU A 44 17.56 -0.50 5.77
CA LEU A 44 17.87 0.92 5.60
C LEU A 44 18.19 1.59 6.95
N ARG A 45 19.24 2.40 6.96
CA ARG A 45 19.77 3.13 8.13
C ARG A 45 19.82 4.62 7.83
N TYR A 46 19.77 5.44 8.87
CA TYR A 46 19.77 6.90 8.79
C TYR A 46 20.73 7.52 9.83
N PRO A 47 21.16 8.79 9.67
CA PRO A 47 22.05 9.48 10.61
C PRO A 47 21.46 9.58 12.03
N SER A 48 22.32 9.66 13.04
CA SER A 48 21.88 9.80 14.44
C SER A 48 21.22 11.16 14.75
N LEU A 49 21.51 12.20 13.96
CA LEU A 49 20.96 13.54 14.17
C LEU A 49 19.72 13.78 13.29
N VAL A 50 18.56 13.39 13.83
CA VAL A 50 17.23 13.62 13.25
C VAL A 50 16.30 14.17 14.33
N SER A 51 15.25 14.90 13.93
CA SER A 51 14.17 15.27 14.86
C SER A 51 13.42 14.04 15.35
N ASP A 52 12.68 14.16 16.46
CA ASP A 52 11.89 13.04 17.00
C ASP A 52 10.80 12.56 16.02
N VAL A 53 10.18 13.49 15.29
CA VAL A 53 9.17 13.16 14.27
C VAL A 53 9.79 12.43 13.08
N ALA A 54 10.96 12.90 12.59
CA ALA A 54 11.69 12.21 11.53
C ALA A 54 12.12 10.80 11.96
N ARG A 55 12.58 10.64 13.21
CA ARG A 55 12.92 9.34 13.78
C ARG A 55 11.72 8.39 13.77
N GLN A 56 10.55 8.85 14.24
CA GLN A 56 9.33 8.06 14.25
C GLN A 56 8.94 7.61 12.84
N LEU A 57 9.03 8.49 11.83
CA LEU A 57 8.77 8.12 10.44
C LEU A 57 9.75 7.04 9.95
N PHE A 58 11.05 7.24 10.18
CA PHE A 58 12.04 6.27 9.73
C PHE A 58 11.87 4.90 10.40
N ASP A 59 11.71 4.87 11.72
CA ASP A 59 11.54 3.62 12.48
C ASP A 59 10.26 2.88 12.07
N THR A 60 9.22 3.61 11.65
CA THR A 60 7.95 3.04 11.23
C THR A 60 7.99 2.51 9.80
N PHE A 61 8.53 3.28 8.84
CA PHE A 61 8.37 3.00 7.42
C PHE A 61 9.58 2.32 6.77
N LEU A 62 10.81 2.60 7.20
CA LEU A 62 12.00 1.99 6.59
C LEU A 62 12.01 0.45 6.65
N PRO A 63 11.53 -0.21 7.72
CA PRO A 63 11.44 -1.68 7.74
C PRO A 63 10.57 -2.26 6.62
N LEU A 64 9.59 -1.51 6.12
CA LEU A 64 8.68 -1.94 5.03
C LEU A 64 9.37 -1.89 3.66
N LEU A 65 10.41 -1.06 3.52
CA LEU A 65 11.10 -0.82 2.25
C LEU A 65 12.22 -1.83 1.98
N GLY A 66 12.53 -2.70 2.94
CA GLY A 66 13.53 -3.75 2.80
C GLY A 66 13.31 -4.64 1.58
N LYS A 67 14.37 -5.29 1.11
CA LYS A 67 14.31 -6.18 -0.06
C LYS A 67 13.35 -7.35 0.20
N VAL A 68 12.28 -7.44 -0.58
CA VAL A 68 11.38 -8.59 -0.56
C VAL A 68 12.06 -9.78 -1.26
N PRO A 69 12.25 -10.94 -0.59
CA PRO A 69 12.83 -12.12 -1.22
C PRO A 69 12.02 -12.57 -2.45
N ALA A 70 12.69 -13.21 -3.41
CA ALA A 70 12.01 -13.78 -4.58
C ALA A 70 10.93 -14.78 -4.14
N GLY A 71 9.76 -14.73 -4.78
CA GLY A 71 8.61 -15.59 -4.44
C GLY A 71 7.88 -15.22 -3.14
N ARG A 72 8.28 -14.14 -2.45
CA ARG A 72 7.59 -13.63 -1.25
C ARG A 72 6.90 -12.30 -1.54
N SER A 73 5.91 -11.99 -0.71
CA SER A 73 5.22 -10.71 -0.66
C SER A 73 5.23 -10.21 0.79
N TYR A 74 5.25 -8.90 0.99
CA TYR A 74 4.98 -8.28 2.28
C TYR A 74 3.57 -7.70 2.27
N VAL A 75 2.85 -7.93 3.35
CA VAL A 75 1.49 -7.43 3.53
C VAL A 75 1.45 -6.67 4.85
N VAL A 76 0.99 -5.43 4.79
CA VAL A 76 0.76 -4.59 5.96
C VAL A 76 -0.74 -4.33 6.06
N ALA A 77 -1.28 -4.34 7.27
CA ALA A 77 -2.67 -3.99 7.52
C ALA A 77 -2.72 -2.87 8.56
N GLN A 78 -3.66 -1.95 8.39
CA GLN A 78 -4.04 -0.98 9.41
C GLN A 78 -5.50 -1.20 9.74
N MET A 79 -5.80 -1.34 11.03
CA MET A 79 -7.16 -1.45 11.54
C MET A 79 -7.47 -0.21 12.36
N GLY A 80 -8.60 0.44 12.07
CA GLY A 80 -9.19 1.41 13.00
C GLY A 80 -10.15 0.70 13.93
N GLN A 81 -9.99 0.95 15.23
CA GLN A 81 -10.78 0.28 16.26
C GLN A 81 -11.16 1.27 17.36
N SER A 82 -12.42 1.24 17.79
CA SER A 82 -12.85 1.92 19.00
C SER A 82 -12.29 1.26 20.26
N LEU A 83 -12.34 1.94 21.41
CA LEU A 83 -11.83 1.41 22.67
C LEU A 83 -12.50 0.09 23.10
N ASP A 84 -13.77 -0.12 22.73
CA ASP A 84 -14.54 -1.34 22.98
C ASP A 84 -14.36 -2.42 21.89
N GLY A 85 -13.42 -2.22 20.97
CA GLY A 85 -12.98 -3.24 20.04
C GLY A 85 -13.72 -3.28 18.70
N ARG A 86 -14.53 -2.27 18.37
CA ARG A 86 -15.36 -2.24 17.16
C ARG A 86 -14.67 -1.53 15.99
N ILE A 87 -14.81 -2.08 14.80
CA ILE A 87 -14.31 -1.49 13.54
C ILE A 87 -15.39 -0.72 12.77
N ALA A 88 -16.66 -0.85 13.19
CA ALA A 88 -17.82 -0.16 12.66
C ALA A 88 -18.94 -0.14 13.71
N THR A 89 -19.87 0.80 13.60
CA THR A 89 -21.14 0.77 14.36
C THR A 89 -22.02 -0.40 13.91
N VAL A 90 -23.08 -0.68 14.68
CA VAL A 90 -24.11 -1.68 14.30
C VAL A 90 -24.83 -1.36 12.98
N THR A 91 -24.76 -0.11 12.53
CA THR A 91 -25.31 0.35 11.25
C THR A 91 -24.27 0.34 10.12
N GLY A 92 -23.05 -0.14 10.38
CA GLY A 92 -21.96 -0.21 9.40
C GLY A 92 -21.16 1.09 9.24
N ALA A 93 -21.39 2.11 10.07
CA ALA A 93 -20.61 3.34 10.00
C ALA A 93 -19.20 3.13 10.58
N SER A 94 -18.18 3.30 9.75
CA SER A 94 -16.77 2.98 10.07
C SER A 94 -15.81 4.17 9.83
N ARG A 95 -16.34 5.32 9.44
CA ARG A 95 -15.53 6.49 9.07
C ARG A 95 -14.98 7.22 10.30
N PHE A 96 -13.76 7.72 10.18
CA PHE A 96 -13.11 8.65 11.12
C PHE A 96 -12.77 8.10 12.51
N ILE A 97 -12.73 6.77 12.69
CA ILE A 97 -12.31 6.16 13.97
C ILE A 97 -10.88 6.58 14.36
N ASN A 98 -10.00 6.78 13.37
CA ASN A 98 -8.57 7.01 13.59
C ASN A 98 -8.12 8.49 13.62
N GLY A 99 -9.03 9.45 13.44
CA GLY A 99 -8.69 10.88 13.32
C GLY A 99 -7.77 11.23 12.14
N ASP A 100 -7.32 12.47 12.06
CA ASP A 100 -6.54 13.00 10.94
C ASP A 100 -5.11 12.42 10.87
N ASP A 101 -4.48 12.17 12.01
CA ASP A 101 -3.15 11.57 12.08
C ASP A 101 -3.17 10.13 11.55
N GLY A 102 -4.20 9.36 11.92
CA GLY A 102 -4.39 8.00 11.43
C GLY A 102 -4.76 7.94 9.95
N LEU A 103 -5.48 8.94 9.43
CA LEU A 103 -5.71 9.10 7.99
C LEU A 103 -4.40 9.41 7.24
N THR A 104 -3.59 10.33 7.78
CA THR A 104 -2.27 10.65 7.21
C THR A 104 -1.37 9.42 7.19
N HIS A 105 -1.31 8.66 8.29
CA HIS A 105 -0.57 7.40 8.36
C HIS A 105 -1.05 6.36 7.34
N LEU A 106 -2.37 6.22 7.17
CA LEU A 106 -2.95 5.33 6.16
C LEU A 106 -2.54 5.75 4.73
N HIS A 107 -2.54 7.04 4.46
CA HIS A 107 -2.10 7.57 3.17
C HIS A 107 -0.59 7.39 2.94
N ARG A 108 0.23 7.45 3.99
CA ARG A 108 1.65 7.09 3.95
C ARG A 108 1.85 5.60 3.65
N LEU A 109 1.09 4.71 4.28
CA LEU A 109 1.13 3.27 3.97
C LEU A 109 0.79 2.98 2.49
N ARG A 110 -0.23 3.66 1.96
CA ARG A 110 -0.55 3.59 0.52
C ARG A 110 0.61 4.04 -0.36
N ALA A 111 1.30 5.12 0.00
CA ALA A 111 2.40 5.69 -0.77
C ALA A 111 3.66 4.80 -0.81
N VAL A 112 3.87 3.95 0.20
CA VAL A 112 5.04 3.04 0.27
C VAL A 112 4.73 1.60 -0.15
N CYS A 113 3.48 1.29 -0.51
CA CYS A 113 3.07 -0.03 -0.97
C CYS A 113 2.83 -0.02 -2.48
N ASP A 114 3.08 -1.17 -3.12
CA ASP A 114 2.84 -1.34 -4.55
C ASP A 114 1.33 -1.43 -4.84
N ALA A 115 0.57 -1.98 -3.89
CA ALA A 115 -0.87 -2.20 -4.01
C ALA A 115 -1.62 -1.89 -2.73
N VAL A 116 -2.89 -1.49 -2.86
CA VAL A 116 -3.88 -1.42 -1.79
C VAL A 116 -5.02 -2.38 -2.10
N ILE A 117 -5.33 -3.25 -1.15
CA ILE A 117 -6.24 -4.38 -1.32
C ILE A 117 -7.46 -4.18 -0.42
N VAL A 118 -8.65 -4.35 -1.01
CA VAL A 118 -9.93 -4.35 -0.31
C VAL A 118 -10.82 -5.48 -0.81
N GLY A 119 -11.74 -5.94 0.04
CA GLY A 119 -12.83 -6.82 -0.39
C GLY A 119 -13.98 -6.07 -1.04
N ALA A 120 -14.80 -6.79 -1.81
CA ALA A 120 -16.02 -6.27 -2.45
C ALA A 120 -17.01 -5.62 -1.47
N GLY A 121 -17.09 -6.06 -0.21
CA GLY A 121 -17.95 -5.45 0.81
C GLY A 121 -17.60 -3.98 1.02
N THR A 122 -16.34 -3.71 1.38
CA THR A 122 -15.79 -2.34 1.50
C THR A 122 -15.96 -1.55 0.20
N ALA A 123 -15.59 -2.14 -0.94
CA ALA A 123 -15.67 -1.44 -2.23
C ALA A 123 -17.10 -1.07 -2.64
N THR A 124 -18.09 -1.90 -2.30
CA THR A 124 -19.51 -1.66 -2.57
C THR A 124 -20.12 -0.64 -1.62
N CYS A 125 -19.79 -0.72 -0.32
CA CYS A 125 -20.39 0.16 0.68
C CYS A 125 -19.79 1.58 0.67
N ASP A 126 -18.47 1.69 0.45
CA ASP A 126 -17.76 2.95 0.66
C ASP A 126 -17.46 3.72 -0.64
N ASN A 127 -17.55 3.06 -1.80
CA ASN A 127 -17.09 3.60 -3.09
C ASN A 127 -15.71 4.31 -2.94
N PRO A 128 -14.67 3.62 -2.46
CA PRO A 128 -13.41 4.27 -2.12
C PRO A 128 -12.61 4.62 -3.38
N ARG A 129 -11.82 5.71 -3.32
CA ARG A 129 -10.83 6.03 -4.38
C ARG A 129 -9.55 5.21 -4.27
N LEU A 130 -9.16 4.87 -3.03
CA LEU A 130 -7.94 4.14 -2.68
C LEU A 130 -6.62 4.83 -3.13
N THR A 131 -6.63 6.15 -3.27
CA THR A 131 -5.47 6.96 -3.67
C THR A 131 -4.73 7.60 -2.48
N VAL A 132 -3.56 8.20 -2.75
CA VAL A 132 -2.75 9.00 -1.81
C VAL A 132 -3.20 10.47 -1.92
N ARG A 133 -3.66 11.07 -0.80
CA ARG A 133 -4.28 12.41 -0.79
C ARG A 133 -3.90 13.28 0.40
N HIS A 134 -3.38 12.68 1.48
CA HIS A 134 -3.00 13.38 2.71
C HIS A 134 -1.48 13.44 2.92
N THR A 135 -0.71 13.06 1.91
CA THR A 135 0.76 13.09 1.92
C THR A 135 1.28 13.02 0.48
N SER A 136 2.57 13.27 0.26
CA SER A 136 3.21 13.05 -1.05
C SER A 136 3.48 11.57 -1.30
N GLY A 137 3.52 11.17 -2.56
CA GLY A 137 3.77 9.79 -2.98
C GLY A 137 2.98 9.39 -4.22
N VAL A 138 3.31 8.22 -4.77
CA VAL A 138 2.61 7.67 -5.94
C VAL A 138 1.38 6.88 -5.47
N ASN A 139 0.31 6.92 -6.26
CA ASN A 139 -0.86 6.08 -5.98
C ASN A 139 -0.51 4.59 -6.13
N PRO A 140 -0.85 3.74 -5.15
CA PRO A 140 -0.70 2.30 -5.30
C PRO A 140 -1.68 1.76 -6.34
N VAL A 141 -1.41 0.56 -6.84
CA VAL A 141 -2.39 -0.20 -7.62
C VAL A 141 -3.55 -0.58 -6.73
N ARG A 142 -4.77 -0.38 -7.22
CA ARG A 142 -6.00 -0.71 -6.49
C ARG A 142 -6.33 -2.15 -6.77
N VAL A 143 -6.51 -2.97 -5.74
CA VAL A 143 -6.87 -4.38 -5.87
C VAL A 143 -8.19 -4.61 -5.17
N VAL A 144 -9.15 -5.13 -5.89
CA VAL A 144 -10.49 -5.46 -5.38
C VAL A 144 -10.70 -6.96 -5.49
N ILE A 145 -10.95 -7.61 -4.35
CA ILE A 145 -11.32 -9.03 -4.30
C ILE A 145 -12.85 -9.12 -4.38
N ASP A 146 -13.37 -9.50 -5.54
CA ASP A 146 -14.79 -9.51 -5.84
C ASP A 146 -15.19 -10.65 -6.78
N ARG A 147 -15.31 -11.86 -6.21
CA ARG A 147 -15.63 -13.09 -6.95
C ARG A 147 -16.80 -12.92 -7.92
N HIS A 148 -17.89 -12.32 -7.46
CA HIS A 148 -19.15 -12.24 -8.22
C HIS A 148 -19.41 -10.87 -8.85
N ARG A 149 -18.39 -10.01 -9.00
CA ARG A 149 -18.51 -8.68 -9.66
C ARG A 149 -19.63 -7.84 -9.03
N ARG A 150 -19.72 -7.85 -7.69
CA ARG A 150 -20.72 -7.12 -6.90
C ARG A 150 -20.47 -5.62 -6.86
N VAL A 151 -19.24 -5.18 -7.03
CA VAL A 151 -18.90 -3.75 -6.98
C VAL A 151 -19.49 -3.05 -8.22
N PRO A 152 -20.31 -1.99 -8.04
CA PRO A 152 -20.93 -1.31 -9.17
C PRO A 152 -19.91 -0.73 -10.16
N ALA A 153 -20.11 -0.97 -11.45
CA ALA A 153 -19.21 -0.52 -12.52
C ALA A 153 -19.00 1.02 -12.58
N HIS A 154 -19.90 1.80 -11.98
CA HIS A 154 -19.82 3.26 -11.91
C HIS A 154 -19.04 3.77 -10.69
N HIS A 155 -18.49 2.89 -9.84
CA HIS A 155 -17.66 3.28 -8.71
C HIS A 155 -16.31 3.87 -9.16
N HIS A 156 -15.72 4.67 -8.28
CA HIS A 156 -14.46 5.40 -8.52
C HIS A 156 -13.33 4.45 -8.94
N LEU A 157 -13.26 3.27 -8.33
CA LEU A 157 -12.29 2.21 -8.64
C LEU A 157 -12.21 1.86 -10.13
N PHE A 158 -13.28 2.07 -10.90
CA PHE A 158 -13.36 1.70 -12.31
C PHE A 158 -13.46 2.89 -13.26
N THR A 159 -13.69 4.11 -12.74
CA THR A 159 -14.11 5.26 -13.56
C THR A 159 -13.29 6.52 -13.40
N ASP A 160 -12.54 6.68 -12.29
CA ASP A 160 -11.83 7.95 -12.02
C ASP A 160 -10.47 8.06 -12.72
N HIS A 161 -9.93 6.95 -13.21
CA HIS A 161 -8.61 6.84 -13.83
C HIS A 161 -7.43 7.36 -12.97
N GLU A 162 -7.60 7.53 -11.64
CA GLU A 162 -6.56 8.09 -10.76
C GLU A 162 -5.42 7.10 -10.48
N ALA A 163 -5.67 5.80 -10.61
CA ALA A 163 -4.70 4.71 -10.45
C ALA A 163 -5.13 3.46 -11.22
N PRO A 164 -4.21 2.55 -11.59
CA PRO A 164 -4.59 1.25 -12.15
C PRO A 164 -5.39 0.41 -11.15
N THR A 165 -6.34 -0.37 -11.65
CA THR A 165 -7.19 -1.26 -10.85
C THR A 165 -7.13 -2.70 -11.33
N LEU A 166 -6.77 -3.62 -10.43
CA LEU A 166 -6.96 -5.06 -10.59
C LEU A 166 -8.26 -5.48 -9.91
N HIS A 167 -9.14 -6.08 -10.69
CA HIS A 167 -10.40 -6.65 -10.21
C HIS A 167 -10.29 -8.17 -10.24
N LEU A 168 -10.09 -8.77 -9.07
CA LEU A 168 -9.94 -10.21 -8.92
C LEU A 168 -11.32 -10.84 -8.87
N THR A 169 -11.63 -11.69 -9.85
CA THR A 169 -12.97 -12.28 -10.05
C THR A 169 -12.92 -13.81 -10.07
N GLU A 170 -14.09 -14.43 -10.14
CA GLU A 170 -14.25 -15.87 -10.33
C GLU A 170 -13.51 -16.37 -11.59
N GLY A 171 -12.83 -17.50 -11.45
CA GLY A 171 -12.15 -18.22 -12.52
C GLY A 171 -10.70 -18.59 -12.21
N HIS A 172 -9.96 -19.01 -13.24
CA HIS A 172 -8.61 -19.55 -13.11
C HIS A 172 -7.58 -18.68 -13.81
N TYR A 173 -6.51 -18.37 -13.07
CA TYR A 173 -5.41 -17.56 -13.57
C TYR A 173 -4.32 -18.46 -14.15
N THR A 174 -3.99 -18.25 -15.42
CA THR A 174 -3.05 -19.10 -16.19
C THR A 174 -1.61 -18.59 -16.16
N GLY A 175 -1.34 -17.43 -15.54
CA GLY A 175 0.01 -16.87 -15.47
C GLY A 175 0.57 -16.38 -16.81
N THR A 176 -0.27 -16.22 -17.83
CA THR A 176 0.11 -15.66 -19.13
C THR A 176 0.13 -14.14 -19.15
N ASP A 177 -0.47 -13.50 -18.14
CA ASP A 177 -0.60 -12.05 -17.99
C ASP A 177 0.48 -11.44 -17.07
N LYS A 178 1.74 -11.90 -17.21
CA LYS A 178 2.90 -11.43 -16.42
C LYS A 178 3.39 -10.02 -16.80
N HIS A 179 2.49 -9.16 -17.26
CA HIS A 179 2.83 -7.99 -18.04
C HIS A 179 2.08 -6.74 -17.55
N PRO A 180 2.64 -5.54 -17.77
CA PRO A 180 2.22 -4.30 -17.12
C PRO A 180 0.76 -3.98 -17.38
N PHE A 181 0.15 -3.23 -16.45
CA PHE A 181 -1.17 -2.62 -16.58
C PHE A 181 -1.37 -2.06 -17.99
N ARG A 182 -2.05 -2.82 -18.85
CA ARG A 182 -2.30 -2.42 -20.24
C ARG A 182 -3.35 -1.34 -20.29
N ASP A 183 -4.27 -1.39 -19.34
CA ASP A 183 -5.39 -0.49 -19.18
C ASP A 183 -5.49 -0.02 -17.72
N HIS A 184 -6.24 1.06 -17.49
CA HIS A 184 -6.54 1.55 -16.14
C HIS A 184 -7.34 0.56 -15.29
N TYR A 185 -7.97 -0.42 -15.92
CA TYR A 185 -8.75 -1.49 -15.30
C TYR A 185 -8.34 -2.82 -15.93
N THR A 186 -8.07 -3.82 -15.10
CA THR A 186 -7.79 -5.19 -15.55
C THR A 186 -8.57 -6.16 -14.68
N GLU A 187 -9.44 -6.93 -15.31
CA GLU A 187 -10.12 -8.05 -14.65
C GLU A 187 -9.23 -9.29 -14.70
N VAL A 188 -9.07 -9.96 -13.56
CA VAL A 188 -8.21 -11.12 -13.40
C VAL A 188 -9.03 -12.26 -12.78
N PRO A 189 -9.40 -13.29 -13.57
CA PRO A 189 -10.13 -14.44 -13.05
C PRO A 189 -9.15 -15.32 -12.26
N CYS A 190 -9.12 -15.22 -10.93
CA CYS A 190 -8.14 -15.95 -10.13
C CYS A 190 -8.67 -16.51 -8.81
N LEU A 191 -9.96 -16.31 -8.52
CA LEU A 191 -10.56 -16.69 -7.24
C LEU A 191 -11.16 -18.10 -7.26
N GLY A 192 -10.88 -18.93 -8.27
CA GLY A 192 -11.53 -20.23 -8.44
C GLY A 192 -12.99 -20.09 -8.85
N THR A 193 -13.66 -21.23 -9.05
CA THR A 193 -15.08 -21.31 -9.45
C THR A 193 -15.95 -21.99 -8.39
N ASP A 194 -15.35 -22.44 -7.29
CA ASP A 194 -16.08 -22.93 -6.14
C ASP A 194 -16.37 -21.77 -5.17
N GLU A 195 -17.23 -22.04 -4.19
CA GLU A 195 -17.55 -21.07 -3.13
C GLU A 195 -16.52 -21.05 -2.00
N ALA A 196 -15.40 -21.78 -2.12
CA ALA A 196 -14.38 -21.79 -1.07
C ALA A 196 -13.73 -20.41 -0.95
N PRO A 197 -13.28 -19.95 0.22
CA PRO A 197 -12.57 -18.68 0.33
C PRO A 197 -11.34 -18.62 -0.58
N ALA A 198 -11.02 -17.43 -1.09
CA ALA A 198 -9.81 -17.26 -1.88
C ALA A 198 -8.56 -17.47 -1.02
N GLU A 199 -7.68 -18.38 -1.46
CA GLU A 199 -6.41 -18.65 -0.78
C GLU A 199 -5.49 -17.41 -0.86
N PRO A 200 -5.03 -16.85 0.27
CA PRO A 200 -4.18 -15.65 0.28
C PRO A 200 -2.92 -15.81 -0.56
N ASP A 201 -2.28 -16.99 -0.52
CA ASP A 201 -1.07 -17.26 -1.30
C ASP A 201 -1.31 -17.22 -2.81
N GLN A 202 -2.50 -17.63 -3.27
CA GLN A 202 -2.89 -17.53 -4.67
C GLN A 202 -3.07 -16.07 -5.09
N VAL A 203 -3.78 -15.27 -4.29
CA VAL A 203 -3.93 -13.82 -4.53
C VAL A 203 -2.56 -13.15 -4.58
N LEU A 204 -1.70 -13.41 -3.60
CA LEU A 204 -0.35 -12.84 -3.56
C LEU A 204 0.51 -13.32 -4.73
N SER A 205 0.33 -14.55 -5.22
CA SER A 205 1.03 -15.03 -6.41
C SER A 205 0.64 -14.30 -7.67
N VAL A 206 -0.66 -14.05 -7.86
CA VAL A 206 -1.17 -13.24 -8.97
C VAL A 206 -0.56 -11.84 -8.89
N LEU A 207 -0.64 -11.18 -7.73
CA LEU A 207 -0.09 -9.83 -7.56
C LEU A 207 1.42 -9.76 -7.86
N ARG A 208 2.20 -10.79 -7.48
CA ARG A 208 3.62 -10.88 -7.83
C ARG A 208 3.88 -10.96 -9.33
N ASP A 209 3.01 -11.64 -10.09
CA ASP A 209 3.11 -11.68 -11.55
C ASP A 209 2.85 -10.30 -12.19
N PHE A 210 2.09 -9.42 -11.52
CA PHE A 210 1.95 -7.99 -11.86
C PHE A 210 3.08 -7.11 -11.29
N GLY A 211 4.11 -7.69 -10.69
CA GLY A 211 5.24 -6.97 -10.07
C GLY A 211 4.94 -6.38 -8.70
N LEU A 212 3.74 -6.61 -8.16
CA LEU A 212 3.27 -6.08 -6.88
C LEU A 212 3.69 -7.03 -5.75
N ARG A 213 4.61 -6.57 -4.90
CA ARG A 213 5.20 -7.39 -3.84
C ARG A 213 4.91 -6.85 -2.44
N ARG A 214 4.51 -5.59 -2.32
CA ARG A 214 4.10 -4.94 -1.08
C ARG A 214 2.64 -4.54 -1.17
N GLY A 215 1.79 -5.25 -0.43
CA GLY A 215 0.36 -4.97 -0.37
C GLY A 215 -0.02 -4.30 0.95
N PHE A 216 -0.89 -3.31 0.88
CA PHE A 216 -1.56 -2.72 2.02
C PHE A 216 -3.03 -3.20 2.07
N LEU A 217 -3.42 -3.91 3.13
CA LEU A 217 -4.81 -4.28 3.37
C LEU A 217 -5.54 -3.08 4.01
N GLY A 218 -6.40 -2.44 3.23
CA GLY A 218 -7.06 -1.17 3.59
C GLY A 218 -8.46 -1.32 4.17
N GLY A 219 -9.04 -2.52 4.18
CA GLY A 219 -10.37 -2.78 4.71
C GLY A 219 -10.80 -4.23 4.56
N GLY A 220 -11.57 -4.71 5.53
CA GLY A 220 -12.16 -6.05 5.57
C GLY A 220 -13.19 -6.12 6.68
N GLY A 221 -14.43 -6.42 6.29
CA GLY A 221 -15.60 -6.58 7.14
C GLY A 221 -16.67 -7.34 6.39
#